data_AF-A0A2A4YW40-F1
#
_entry.id   AF-A0A2A4YW40-F1
#
_cell.length_a   1.000
_cell.length_b   1.000
_cell.length_c   1.000
_cell.angle_alpha   90.00
_cell.angle_beta   90.00
_cell.angle_gamma   90.00
#
_symmetry.space_group_name_H-M   'P 1'
#
loop_
_entity.id
_entity.type
_entity.pdbx_description
1 polymer ?
#
loop_
_entity_poly.entity_id
_entity_poly.type
_entity_poly.pdbx_seq_one_letter_code
_entity_poly.pdbx_strand_id
1 'polypeptide(L)'
;MKHVSTPLLIILCSSALLCGCQKEPRENPLLLKDKGEVLTWLFENKSAEIETCAQYWADPKIAAHSELVLCEKVAEKLANEINYQGFLQHVTAQDLHIPIYWREINERIERNKERKKQIEKNQAKRKANPMFNRLEKQMKKLEAMKEK
;
A
#
# COMPACT_ATOMS: atom_id res chain seq x y z
N MET A 1 -10.17 -28.26 -81.13
CA MET A 1 -9.93 -26.95 -81.79
C MET A 1 -10.76 -25.92 -81.02
N LYS A 2 -10.28 -24.85 -80.37
CA LYS A 2 -9.02 -24.11 -80.36
C LYS A 2 -8.81 -23.52 -78.95
N HIS A 3 -7.55 -23.40 -78.51
CA HIS A 3 -7.12 -22.54 -77.41
C HIS A 3 -7.46 -21.08 -77.68
N VAL A 4 -7.79 -20.31 -76.63
CA VAL A 4 -7.30 -18.94 -76.46
C VAL A 4 -7.04 -18.70 -74.97
N SER A 5 -5.76 -18.47 -74.65
CA SER A 5 -5.27 -17.98 -73.35
C SER A 5 -5.39 -16.46 -73.26
N THR A 6 -5.12 -15.98 -72.04
CA THR A 6 -4.49 -14.69 -71.64
C THR A 6 -5.42 -13.51 -71.25
N PRO A 7 -4.93 -12.56 -70.41
CA PRO A 7 -5.44 -12.35 -69.04
C PRO A 7 -5.80 -10.88 -68.75
N LEU A 8 -6.44 -10.56 -67.62
CA LEU A 8 -6.46 -9.21 -67.03
C LEU A 8 -7.00 -9.34 -65.59
N LEU A 9 -6.18 -9.22 -64.54
CA LEU A 9 -5.95 -7.98 -63.75
C LEU A 9 -7.25 -7.31 -63.29
N ILE A 10 -7.50 -7.33 -61.97
CA ILE A 10 -8.05 -6.24 -61.13
C ILE A 10 -8.14 -6.76 -59.67
N ILE A 11 -7.16 -6.42 -58.81
CA ILE A 11 -7.18 -5.35 -57.78
C ILE A 11 -7.59 -5.86 -56.39
N LEU A 12 -6.59 -5.93 -55.53
CA LEU A 12 -6.57 -5.45 -54.13
C LEU A 12 -7.85 -5.60 -53.30
N CYS A 13 -7.86 -6.60 -52.44
CA CYS A 13 -8.25 -6.40 -51.05
C CYS A 13 -7.09 -6.80 -50.16
N SER A 14 -6.05 -5.95 -50.17
CA SER A 14 -5.14 -5.84 -49.05
C SER A 14 -5.95 -5.27 -47.87
N SER A 15 -6.75 -6.12 -47.22
CA SER A 15 -7.08 -5.91 -45.83
C SER A 15 -5.79 -6.11 -45.05
N ALA A 16 -4.94 -5.08 -45.12
CA ALA A 16 -4.06 -4.74 -44.03
C ALA A 16 -4.99 -4.65 -42.82
N LEU A 17 -5.09 -5.77 -42.10
CA LEU A 17 -5.40 -5.78 -40.69
C LEU A 17 -4.41 -4.78 -40.11
N LEU A 18 -4.89 -3.55 -39.94
CA LEU A 18 -4.45 -2.67 -38.90
C LEU A 18 -4.73 -3.43 -37.59
N CYS A 19 -3.92 -4.45 -37.32
CA CYS A 19 -3.53 -4.83 -35.98
C CYS A 19 -2.82 -3.58 -35.47
N GLY A 20 -3.62 -2.59 -35.06
CA GLY A 20 -3.14 -1.49 -34.25
C GLY A 20 -2.33 -2.14 -33.14
N CYS A 21 -1.07 -1.71 -33.02
CA CYS A 21 -0.15 -2.20 -32.01
C CYS A 21 -0.90 -2.24 -30.67
N GLN A 22 -1.36 -3.42 -30.26
CA GLN A 22 -1.81 -3.65 -28.89
C GLN A 22 -0.52 -3.51 -28.09
N LYS A 23 -0.24 -2.29 -27.62
CA LYS A 23 0.78 -2.06 -26.60
C LYS A 23 0.51 -3.12 -25.53
N GLU A 24 1.55 -3.89 -25.21
CA GLU A 24 1.48 -4.87 -24.13
C GLU A 24 0.79 -4.24 -22.92
N PRO A 25 -0.07 -4.97 -22.21
CA PRO A 25 -0.73 -4.44 -21.03
C PRO A 25 0.35 -3.93 -20.08
N ARG A 26 0.22 -2.65 -19.70
CA ARG A 26 1.17 -1.99 -18.80
C ARG A 26 1.33 -2.84 -17.55
N GLU A 27 2.57 -3.25 -17.27
CA GLU A 27 2.89 -3.96 -16.05
C GLU A 27 2.80 -3.02 -14.85
N ASN A 28 2.28 -3.53 -13.74
CA ASN A 28 2.17 -2.79 -12.48
C ASN A 28 3.56 -2.66 -11.85
N PRO A 29 4.13 -1.43 -11.70
CA PRO A 29 5.49 -1.25 -11.19
C PRO A 29 5.72 -1.81 -9.77
N LEU A 30 4.67 -1.87 -8.94
CA LEU A 30 4.75 -2.41 -7.57
C LEU A 30 4.91 -3.93 -7.55
N LEU A 31 4.57 -4.63 -8.64
CA LEU A 31 4.74 -6.07 -8.78
C LEU A 31 6.12 -6.46 -9.35
N LEU A 32 6.84 -5.50 -9.93
CA LEU A 32 8.19 -5.72 -10.48
C LEU A 32 9.29 -5.59 -9.41
N LYS A 33 8.96 -5.00 -8.27
CA LYS A 33 9.87 -4.78 -7.15
C LYS A 33 9.71 -5.87 -6.09
N ASP A 34 10.74 -6.07 -5.25
CA ASP A 34 10.64 -7.03 -4.16
C ASP A 34 9.43 -6.71 -3.26
N LYS A 35 8.61 -7.72 -3.01
CA LYS A 35 7.38 -7.58 -2.22
C LYS A 35 7.69 -7.06 -0.81
N GLY A 36 8.74 -7.57 -0.17
CA GLY A 36 9.12 -7.16 1.19
C GLY A 36 9.52 -5.69 1.25
N GLU A 37 10.25 -5.21 0.25
CA GLU A 37 10.63 -3.80 0.11
C GLU A 37 9.39 -2.90 -0.08
N VAL A 38 8.48 -3.27 -0.98
CA VAL A 38 7.24 -2.51 -1.22
C VAL A 38 6.38 -2.43 0.04
N LEU A 39 6.16 -3.56 0.72
CA LEU A 39 5.37 -3.61 1.95
C LEU A 39 6.01 -2.80 3.08
N THR A 40 7.33 -2.83 3.19
CA THR A 40 8.06 -2.05 4.19
C THR A 40 7.92 -0.56 3.92
N TRP A 41 8.14 -0.13 2.68
CA TRP A 41 8.00 1.27 2.29
C TRP A 41 6.59 1.80 2.52
N LEU A 42 5.56 1.05 2.07
CA LEU A 42 4.15 1.40 2.26
C LEU A 42 3.80 1.51 3.75
N PHE A 43 4.34 0.62 4.57
CA PHE A 43 4.10 0.65 6.00
C PHE A 43 4.81 1.82 6.71
N GLU A 44 6.02 2.17 6.28
CA GLU A 44 6.80 3.26 6.88
C GLU A 44 6.26 4.63 6.49
N ASN A 45 5.73 4.77 5.27
CA ASN A 45 5.19 6.01 4.74
C ASN A 45 3.65 6.12 4.87
N LYS A 46 3.02 5.25 5.68
CA LYS A 46 1.56 5.32 5.91
C LYS A 46 1.19 6.60 6.67
N SER A 47 0.10 7.23 6.23
CA SER A 47 -0.62 8.28 6.95
C SER A 47 -1.85 7.70 7.66
N ALA A 48 -2.52 8.50 8.49
CA ALA A 48 -3.79 8.11 9.11
C ALA A 48 -4.88 7.81 8.06
N GLU A 49 -4.87 8.52 6.93
CA GLU A 49 -5.77 8.25 5.78
C GLU A 49 -5.47 6.86 5.19
N ILE A 50 -4.19 6.53 5.00
CA ILE A 50 -3.76 5.21 4.49
C ILE A 50 -4.14 4.10 5.48
N GLU A 51 -3.96 4.31 6.78
CA GLU A 51 -4.38 3.33 7.79
C GLU A 51 -5.88 3.07 7.74
N THR A 52 -6.69 4.10 7.49
CA THR A 52 -8.15 3.99 7.37
C THR A 52 -8.54 3.24 6.09
N CYS A 53 -7.85 3.51 4.98
CA CYS A 53 -8.14 2.89 3.69
C CYS A 53 -7.59 1.48 3.53
N ALA A 54 -6.54 1.12 4.26
CA ALA A 54 -5.91 -0.19 4.19
C ALA A 54 -6.89 -1.35 4.43
N GLN A 55 -7.84 -1.19 5.35
CA GLN A 55 -8.86 -2.24 5.60
C GLN A 55 -9.77 -2.46 4.38
N TYR A 56 -10.17 -1.39 3.68
CA TYR A 56 -11.05 -1.46 2.53
C TYR A 56 -10.32 -1.96 1.29
N TRP A 57 -9.05 -1.60 1.12
CA TRP A 57 -8.22 -2.14 0.04
C TRP A 57 -7.81 -3.60 0.27
N ALA A 58 -7.72 -4.05 1.52
CA ALA A 58 -7.42 -5.45 1.85
C ALA A 58 -8.57 -6.40 1.47
N ASP A 59 -9.81 -5.92 1.55
CA ASP A 59 -11.01 -6.66 1.14
C ASP A 59 -12.06 -5.72 0.51
N PRO A 60 -11.89 -5.35 -0.78
CA PRO A 60 -12.79 -4.43 -1.44
C PRO A 60 -14.19 -5.02 -1.69
N LYS A 61 -14.37 -6.33 -1.52
CA LYS A 61 -15.68 -6.98 -1.74
C LYS A 61 -16.67 -6.70 -0.61
N ILE A 62 -16.17 -6.39 0.58
CA ILE A 62 -17.00 -6.11 1.76
C ILE A 62 -17.08 -4.61 2.08
N ALA A 63 -16.25 -3.79 1.43
CA ALA A 63 -16.25 -2.34 1.59
C ALA A 63 -17.45 -1.70 0.90
N ALA A 64 -18.06 -0.69 1.52
CA ALA A 64 -19.11 0.07 0.85
C ALA A 64 -18.50 0.85 -0.33
N HIS A 65 -19.25 0.98 -1.43
CA HIS A 65 -18.76 1.70 -2.62
C HIS A 65 -18.32 3.14 -2.30
N SER A 66 -19.04 3.82 -1.41
CA SER A 66 -18.69 5.17 -0.94
C SER A 66 -17.33 5.22 -0.22
N GLU A 67 -16.96 4.18 0.53
CA GLU A 67 -15.68 4.11 1.23
C GLU A 67 -14.54 3.90 0.23
N LEU A 68 -14.74 3.02 -0.77
CA LEU A 68 -13.78 2.81 -1.85
C LEU A 68 -13.54 4.09 -2.66
N VAL A 69 -14.60 4.83 -2.99
CA VAL A 69 -14.49 6.11 -3.71
C VAL A 69 -13.72 7.16 -2.90
N LEU A 70 -13.95 7.25 -1.59
CA LEU A 70 -13.16 8.13 -0.72
C LEU A 70 -11.69 7.73 -0.70
N CYS A 71 -11.42 6.42 -0.65
CA CYS A 71 -10.07 5.90 -0.65
C CYS A 71 -9.35 6.06 -1.99
N GLU A 72 -10.04 6.20 -3.11
CA GLU A 72 -9.37 6.41 -4.40
C GLU A 72 -8.51 7.69 -4.40
N LYS A 73 -8.98 8.78 -3.77
CA LYS A 73 -8.17 10.00 -3.58
C LYS A 73 -6.92 9.77 -2.74
N VAL A 74 -7.00 8.86 -1.77
CA VAL A 74 -5.84 8.48 -0.93
C VAL A 74 -4.85 7.66 -1.77
N ALA A 75 -5.34 6.77 -2.64
CA ALA A 75 -4.50 6.03 -3.58
C ALA A 75 -3.80 6.97 -4.57
N GLU A 76 -4.48 7.98 -5.11
CA GLU A 76 -3.86 9.00 -5.97
C GLU A 76 -2.74 9.76 -5.26
N LYS A 77 -2.98 10.24 -4.03
CA LYS A 77 -1.93 10.91 -3.23
C LYS A 77 -0.74 9.99 -2.99
N LEU A 78 -0.99 8.75 -2.61
CA LEU A 78 0.06 7.76 -2.33
C LEU A 78 0.86 7.42 -3.58
N ALA A 79 0.21 7.23 -4.73
CA ALA A 79 0.88 7.01 -6.01
C ALA A 79 1.78 8.19 -6.36
N ASN A 80 1.28 9.43 -6.21
CA ASN A 80 2.09 10.63 -6.42
C ASN A 80 3.31 10.69 -5.48
N GLU A 81 3.14 10.29 -4.22
CA GLU A 81 4.23 10.28 -3.24
C GLU A 81 5.28 9.21 -3.56
N ILE A 82 4.87 8.02 -3.97
CA ILE A 82 5.78 6.96 -4.45
C ILE A 82 6.65 7.47 -5.60
N ASN A 83 6.03 8.15 -6.57
CA ASN A 83 6.74 8.74 -7.70
C ASN A 83 7.65 9.89 -7.27
N TYR A 84 7.16 10.80 -6.43
CA TYR A 84 7.86 11.99 -5.99
C TYR A 84 9.12 11.65 -5.17
N GLN A 85 9.01 10.68 -4.26
CA GLN A 85 10.14 10.20 -3.48
C GLN A 85 11.10 9.31 -4.28
N GLY A 86 10.77 8.99 -5.54
CA GLY A 86 11.61 8.15 -6.41
C GLY A 86 11.68 6.69 -5.98
N PHE A 87 10.72 6.21 -5.18
CA PHE A 87 10.71 4.81 -4.75
C PHE A 87 10.44 3.84 -5.92
N LEU A 88 9.51 4.24 -6.79
CA LEU A 88 9.16 3.63 -8.08
C LEU A 88 8.75 4.74 -9.05
N GLN A 89 8.77 4.45 -10.35
CA GLN A 89 8.39 5.42 -11.38
C GLN A 89 7.09 5.02 -12.07
N HIS A 90 6.36 6.04 -12.51
CA HIS A 90 5.10 5.91 -13.23
C HIS A 90 4.05 5.09 -12.48
N VAL A 91 3.98 5.19 -11.15
CA VAL A 91 2.93 4.54 -10.35
C VAL A 91 1.61 5.32 -10.47
N THR A 92 0.49 4.63 -10.55
CA THR A 92 -0.87 5.18 -10.61
C THR A 92 -1.72 4.65 -9.45
N ALA A 93 -2.87 5.26 -9.20
CA ALA A 93 -3.78 4.81 -8.13
C ALA A 93 -4.21 3.35 -8.31
N GLN A 94 -4.49 2.92 -9.55
CA GLN A 94 -4.88 1.54 -9.86
C GLN A 94 -3.77 0.53 -9.56
N ASP A 95 -2.50 0.92 -9.66
CA ASP A 95 -1.40 0.02 -9.32
C ASP A 95 -1.40 -0.34 -7.83
N LEU A 96 -1.96 0.53 -6.99
CA LEU A 96 -2.12 0.25 -5.57
C LEU A 96 -3.26 -0.73 -5.30
N HIS A 97 -4.10 -1.10 -6.26
CA HIS A 97 -5.19 -2.07 -6.04
C HIS A 97 -4.66 -3.51 -6.02
N ILE A 98 -3.79 -3.81 -5.05
CA ILE A 98 -3.19 -5.12 -4.79
C ILE A 98 -3.68 -5.61 -3.41
N PRO A 99 -4.85 -6.29 -3.33
CA PRO A 99 -5.48 -6.61 -2.04
C PRO A 99 -4.60 -7.43 -1.10
N ILE A 100 -3.74 -8.30 -1.64
CA ILE A 100 -2.82 -9.11 -0.83
C ILE A 100 -1.79 -8.25 -0.09
N TYR A 101 -1.32 -7.15 -0.69
CA TYR A 101 -0.39 -6.23 -0.02
C TYR A 101 -1.08 -5.49 1.11
N TRP A 102 -2.29 -4.99 0.86
CA TRP A 102 -3.06 -4.26 1.86
C TRP A 102 -3.50 -5.14 3.02
N ARG A 103 -3.77 -6.42 2.80
CA ARG A 103 -4.03 -7.37 3.88
C ARG A 103 -2.85 -7.47 4.83
N GLU A 104 -1.65 -7.64 4.31
CA GLU A 104 -0.43 -7.72 5.13
C GLU A 104 -0.13 -6.42 5.87
N ILE A 105 -0.33 -5.27 5.20
CA ILE A 105 -0.20 -3.95 5.81
C ILE A 105 -1.23 -3.77 6.93
N ASN A 106 -2.50 -4.09 6.67
CA ASN A 106 -3.59 -3.95 7.64
C ASN A 106 -3.35 -4.82 8.87
N GLU A 107 -2.94 -6.08 8.68
CA GLU A 107 -2.55 -6.95 9.80
C GLU A 107 -1.38 -6.36 10.62
N ARG A 108 -0.38 -5.78 9.94
CA ARG A 108 0.75 -5.13 10.63
C ARG A 108 0.31 -3.88 11.40
N ILE A 109 -0.62 -3.10 10.85
CA ILE A 109 -1.23 -1.94 11.51
C ILE A 109 -1.96 -2.40 12.78
N GLU A 110 -2.85 -3.40 12.69
CA GLU A 110 -3.63 -3.89 13.82
C GLU A 110 -2.76 -4.50 14.92
N ARG A 111 -1.75 -5.31 14.55
CA ARG A 111 -0.76 -5.83 15.52
C ARG A 111 -0.03 -4.70 16.26
N ASN A 112 0.30 -3.61 15.59
CA ASN A 112 0.96 -2.47 16.21
C ASN A 112 0.03 -1.66 17.10
N LYS A 113 -1.24 -1.47 16.71
CA LYS A 113 -2.27 -0.84 17.56
C LYS A 113 -2.47 -1.63 18.86
N GLU A 114 -2.59 -2.95 18.77
CA GLU A 114 -2.77 -3.80 19.95
C GLU A 114 -1.54 -3.74 20.88
N ARG A 115 -0.34 -3.79 20.29
CA ARG A 115 0.91 -3.66 21.07
C ARG A 115 0.98 -2.32 21.81
N LYS A 116 0.62 -1.21 21.15
CA LYS A 116 0.58 0.12 21.77
C LYS A 116 -0.41 0.17 22.93
N LYS A 117 -1.64 -0.31 22.72
CA LYS A 117 -2.67 -0.40 23.78
C LYS A 117 -2.18 -1.18 25.00
N GLN A 118 -1.49 -2.30 24.77
CA GLN A 118 -0.98 -3.12 25.87
C GLN A 118 0.16 -2.43 26.62
N ILE A 119 1.05 -1.71 25.92
CA ILE A 119 2.11 -0.91 26.55
C ILE A 119 1.49 0.20 27.41
N GLU A 120 0.53 0.96 26.86
CA GLU A 120 -0.17 2.03 27.58
C GLU A 120 -0.88 1.50 28.82
N LYS A 121 -1.59 0.38 28.70
CA LYS A 121 -2.24 -0.29 29.84
C LYS A 121 -1.25 -0.71 30.92
N ASN A 122 -0.10 -1.26 30.53
CA ASN A 122 0.94 -1.67 31.47
C ASN A 122 1.61 -0.46 32.14
N GLN A 123 1.82 0.64 31.42
CA GLN A 123 2.34 1.89 31.96
C GLN A 123 1.35 2.53 32.95
N ALA A 124 0.06 2.57 32.61
CA ALA A 124 -0.99 3.05 33.50
C ALA A 124 -1.05 2.22 34.79
N LYS A 125 -0.99 0.89 34.68
CA LYS A 125 -0.90 -0.02 35.84
C LYS A 125 0.34 0.23 36.69
N ARG A 126 1.50 0.48 36.08
CA ARG A 126 2.75 0.81 36.81
C ARG A 126 2.61 2.13 37.58
N LYS A 127 2.10 3.19 36.96
CA LYS A 127 1.86 4.49 37.60
C LYS A 127 0.83 4.42 38.73
N ALA A 128 -0.20 3.58 38.56
CA ALA A 128 -1.23 3.38 39.57
C ALA A 128 -0.77 2.46 40.73
N ASN A 129 0.37 1.77 40.61
CA ASN A 129 0.81 0.84 41.63
C ASN A 129 1.51 1.58 42.79
N PRO A 130 0.94 1.54 44.01
CA PRO A 130 1.46 2.28 45.16
C PRO A 130 2.84 1.79 45.62
N MET A 131 3.20 0.53 45.35
CA MET A 131 4.51 -0.02 45.68
C MET A 131 5.62 0.61 44.82
N PHE A 132 5.38 0.76 43.50
CA PHE A 132 6.33 1.43 42.59
C PHE A 132 6.49 2.91 42.96
N ASN A 133 5.40 3.60 43.27
CA ASN A 133 5.46 5.00 43.70
C ASN A 133 6.23 5.17 45.02
N ARG A 134 6.10 4.21 45.95
CA ARG A 134 6.85 4.20 47.21
C ARG A 134 8.34 3.93 46.99
N LEU A 135 8.70 2.99 46.12
CA LEU A 135 10.08 2.68 45.72
C LEU A 135 10.74 3.89 45.04
N GLU A 136 10.07 4.52 44.08
CA GLU A 136 10.59 5.70 43.37
C GLU A 136 10.84 6.87 44.33
N LYS A 137 9.94 7.08 45.30
CA LYS A 137 10.11 8.07 46.36
C LYS A 137 11.28 7.75 47.31
N GLN A 138 11.52 6.47 47.60
CA GLN A 138 12.67 6.04 48.41
C GLN A 138 14.00 6.23 47.67
N MET A 139 14.06 5.91 46.37
CA MET A 139 15.26 6.11 45.56
C MET A 139 15.65 7.58 45.45
N LYS A 140 14.70 8.47 45.14
CA LYS A 140 14.94 9.92 45.09
C LYS A 140 15.46 10.47 46.42
N LYS A 141 14.96 9.95 47.55
CA LYS A 141 15.49 10.31 48.88
C LYS A 141 16.92 9.83 49.08
N LEU A 142 17.25 8.61 48.67
CA LEU A 142 18.60 8.05 48.76
C LEU A 142 19.61 8.81 47.90
N GLU A 143 19.22 9.25 46.71
CA GLU A 143 20.05 10.09 45.83
C GLU A 143 20.32 11.46 46.45
N ALA A 144 19.27 12.14 46.94
CA ALA A 144 19.41 13.44 47.60
C ALA A 144 20.24 13.40 48.91
N MET A 145 20.38 12.23 49.53
CA MET A 145 21.26 12.04 50.69
C MET A 145 22.72 11.78 50.31
N LYS A 146 23.01 11.36 49.08
CA LYS A 146 24.38 11.16 48.58
C LYS A 146 25.02 12.45 48.05
N GLU A 147 24.20 13.43 47.69
CA GLU A 147 24.63 14.75 47.20
C GLU A 147 24.88 15.78 48.33
N LYS A 148 24.69 15.38 49.59
CA LYS A 148 25.01 16.15 50.79
C LYS A 148 26.25 15.60 51.47
#